data_AF-A0A553MR69-F1
#
_entry.id   AF-A0A553MR69-F1
#
_cell.length_a   1.000
_cell.length_b   1.000
_cell.length_c   1.000
_cell.angle_alpha   90.00
_cell.angle_beta   90.00
_cell.angle_gamma   90.00
#
_symmetry.space_group_name_H-M   'P 1'
#
loop_
_entity.id
_entity.type
_entity.pdbx_description
1 polymer ?
#
loop_
_entity_poly.entity_id
_entity_poly.type
_entity_poly.pdbx_seq_one_letter_code
_entity_poly.pdbx_strand_id
1 'polypeptide(L)'
;MQPFYDNVYYPYPSDPPGTHSSAGIPSLLSSPQSQPSSGRPAASTMSSGASTSTHPPFKFRSRRENVDWRRISAVNVDQVACEMDFHALQEHITAVTFCNVEGERCHRCQSPVDPALIKLFRLAQLTVEYLLHSQDCLSISLNAAEERLLAEAREKEQICIQLQKKTQDAKELKEELKQRKKIITSQQAMFSAGIGANYHKCQHCEKVFMNASFLQSHMQRRHPGEFDIKLNIENQKKVQIMKLQEEINKLQENLSLVTTQMETQQKDYSAKQEKEHIQKQEEFKRQLEMWKEDEKRMMNNKIDEVKQACQRDMDSMHQKNRNLETELLKLQQRNLQETVQPVQTQPAAVTSNEHWQEVVKLQQKLHKQEVKWSGKMQKIKEDHDTEKRLLQEELSKLRSAVSEGREESRRQVQELSHRLQEQQQIITSQNKQMKQISAKPPTITVQREGLWNLDCH
;
A
#
# COMPACT_ATOMS: atom_id res chain seq x y z
N MET A 1 4.01 -21.81 -5.35
CA MET A 1 3.71 -22.14 -6.77
C MET A 1 5.03 -22.23 -7.51
N GLN A 2 5.34 -23.34 -8.20
CA GLN A 2 6.49 -23.36 -9.11
C GLN A 2 6.18 -22.39 -10.26
N PRO A 3 7.08 -21.48 -10.63
CA PRO A 3 6.82 -20.45 -11.65
C PRO A 3 6.68 -21.03 -13.06
N PHE A 4 6.92 -22.34 -13.23
CA PHE A 4 6.79 -23.05 -14.49
C PHE A 4 5.86 -24.26 -14.32
N TYR A 5 4.79 -24.30 -15.10
CA TYR A 5 3.93 -25.48 -15.25
C TYR A 5 3.58 -25.66 -16.73
N ASP A 6 3.74 -26.87 -17.26
CA ASP A 6 3.36 -27.24 -18.63
C ASP A 6 3.97 -26.34 -19.75
N ASN A 7 5.24 -25.98 -19.60
CA ASN A 7 5.99 -25.04 -20.46
C ASN A 7 5.44 -23.59 -20.47
N VAL A 8 4.71 -23.23 -19.41
CA VAL A 8 4.14 -21.90 -19.23
C VAL A 8 4.74 -21.26 -17.98
N TYR A 9 5.33 -20.07 -18.14
CA TYR A 9 5.82 -19.24 -17.05
C TYR A 9 4.68 -18.37 -16.50
N TYR A 10 4.43 -18.51 -15.20
CA TYR A 10 3.49 -17.70 -14.46
C TYR A 10 4.29 -16.70 -13.61
N PRO A 11 4.25 -15.39 -13.93
CA PRO A 11 4.90 -14.38 -13.11
C PRO A 11 4.35 -14.45 -11.68
N TYR A 12 5.23 -14.28 -10.68
CA TYR A 12 4.78 -14.06 -9.31
C TYR A 12 3.95 -12.78 -9.28
N PRO A 13 2.78 -12.76 -8.61
CA PRO A 13 2.06 -11.53 -8.40
C PRO A 13 3.00 -10.57 -7.69
N SER A 14 3.26 -9.41 -8.31
CA SER A 14 3.94 -8.32 -7.64
C SER A 14 3.12 -7.97 -6.41
N ASP A 15 3.74 -8.00 -5.23
CA ASP A 15 3.09 -7.53 -4.01
C ASP A 15 2.45 -6.17 -4.29
N PRO A 16 1.18 -5.95 -3.93
CA PRO A 16 0.57 -4.65 -4.12
C PRO A 16 1.42 -3.61 -3.40
N PRO A 17 1.82 -2.50 -4.06
CA PRO A 17 2.42 -1.40 -3.33
C PRO A 17 1.41 -0.99 -2.26
N GLY A 18 1.84 -1.08 -1.00
CA GLY A 18 1.02 -0.74 0.15
C GLY A 18 0.36 0.62 -0.09
N THR A 19 -0.97 0.62 -0.16
CA THR A 19 -1.76 1.82 -0.30
C THR A 19 -1.46 2.73 0.89
N HIS A 20 -0.71 3.79 0.66
CA HIS A 20 -0.66 4.95 1.54
C HIS A 20 -2.03 5.62 1.46
N SER A 21 -3.00 5.07 2.18
CA SER A 21 -4.35 5.61 2.29
C SER A 21 -4.27 6.89 3.12
N SER A 22 -4.08 8.02 2.44
CA SER A 22 -4.26 9.35 3.03
C SER A 22 -5.76 9.62 3.08
N ALA A 23 -6.25 9.81 4.29
CA ALA A 23 -7.63 10.10 4.61
C ALA A 23 -8.15 11.30 3.78
N GLY A 24 -9.17 11.04 2.95
CA GLY A 24 -9.95 12.04 2.24
C GLY A 24 -11.42 11.89 2.59
N ILE A 25 -11.96 12.88 3.28
CA ILE A 25 -13.34 13.01 3.71
C ILE A 25 -14.27 13.13 2.48
N PRO A 26 -15.35 12.34 2.33
CA PRO A 26 -16.37 12.64 1.33
C PRO A 26 -17.39 13.62 1.92
N SER A 27 -17.32 14.88 1.51
CA SER A 27 -18.46 15.79 1.62
C SER A 27 -19.45 15.52 0.48
N LEU A 28 -20.57 14.87 0.80
CA LEU A 28 -21.74 14.78 -0.06
C LEU A 28 -22.74 15.87 0.34
N LEU A 29 -22.87 16.89 -0.50
CA LEU A 29 -24.07 17.72 -0.57
C LEU A 29 -24.64 17.54 -1.96
N SER A 30 -25.75 16.80 -2.07
CA SER A 30 -26.87 17.05 -3.00
C SER A 30 -27.94 15.95 -2.85
N SER A 31 -29.15 16.37 -2.50
CA SER A 31 -30.43 15.63 -2.58
C SER A 31 -31.54 16.70 -2.62
N PRO A 32 -32.80 16.42 -3.06
CA PRO A 32 -33.46 15.13 -3.31
C PRO A 32 -34.39 15.08 -4.57
N GLN A 33 -35.30 14.07 -4.62
CA GLN A 33 -36.50 13.81 -5.48
C GLN A 33 -36.28 12.96 -6.76
N SER A 34 -36.99 11.86 -7.09
CA SER A 34 -38.27 11.26 -6.63
C SER A 34 -38.40 9.78 -7.08
N GLN A 35 -39.05 8.95 -6.25
CA GLN A 35 -39.88 7.72 -6.47
C GLN A 35 -39.63 6.62 -7.55
N PRO A 36 -40.13 5.37 -7.32
CA PRO A 36 -39.72 4.15 -8.03
C PRO A 36 -40.78 3.57 -8.99
N SER A 37 -40.39 2.87 -10.07
CA SER A 37 -41.07 1.65 -10.55
C SER A 37 -40.37 0.95 -11.72
N SER A 38 -40.27 -0.38 -11.58
CA SER A 38 -40.43 -1.43 -12.61
C SER A 38 -39.45 -1.60 -13.78
N GLY A 39 -38.81 -2.78 -13.84
CA GLY A 39 -38.70 -3.55 -15.10
C GLY A 39 -37.33 -4.07 -15.55
N ARG A 40 -37.04 -5.34 -15.18
CA ARG A 40 -36.18 -6.34 -15.88
C ARG A 40 -34.64 -6.18 -15.92
N PRO A 41 -33.90 -7.31 -16.04
CA PRO A 41 -32.51 -7.40 -15.63
C PRO A 41 -31.55 -7.14 -16.79
N ALA A 42 -30.60 -6.22 -16.59
CA ALA A 42 -29.42 -6.11 -17.41
C ALA A 42 -28.21 -6.40 -16.51
N ALA A 43 -27.57 -7.54 -16.75
CA ALA A 43 -26.29 -7.92 -16.16
C ALA A 43 -25.30 -6.76 -16.35
N SER A 44 -24.94 -6.11 -15.25
CA SER A 44 -23.95 -5.03 -15.21
C SER A 44 -22.95 -5.40 -14.14
N THR A 45 -21.96 -6.18 -14.55
CA THR A 45 -20.75 -6.50 -13.82
C THR A 45 -20.06 -5.20 -13.43
N MET A 46 -20.21 -4.77 -12.17
CA MET A 46 -19.41 -3.70 -11.59
C MET A 46 -18.01 -4.24 -11.34
N SER A 47 -17.19 -4.20 -12.39
CA SER A 47 -15.75 -4.39 -12.29
C SER A 47 -15.15 -3.17 -11.62
N SER A 48 -14.97 -3.23 -10.30
CA SER A 48 -13.95 -2.42 -9.61
C SER A 48 -12.58 -2.99 -9.98
N GLY A 49 -12.17 -2.76 -11.22
CA GLY A 49 -10.90 -3.21 -11.76
C GLY A 49 -9.79 -2.34 -11.24
N ALA A 50 -9.19 -2.73 -10.11
CA ALA A 50 -7.75 -2.54 -9.98
C ALA A 50 -7.13 -3.34 -11.13
N SER A 51 -6.73 -2.65 -12.20
CA SER A 51 -5.96 -3.21 -13.29
C SER A 51 -4.58 -3.57 -12.76
N THR A 52 -4.50 -4.65 -11.99
CA THR A 52 -3.29 -5.47 -11.98
C THR A 52 -3.11 -5.87 -13.44
N SER A 53 -2.07 -5.34 -14.07
CA SER A 53 -1.63 -5.78 -15.40
C SER A 53 -1.22 -7.24 -15.28
N THR A 54 -2.22 -8.11 -15.28
CA THR A 54 -2.03 -9.55 -15.22
C THR A 54 -1.56 -9.91 -16.61
N HIS A 55 -0.24 -9.85 -16.79
CA HIS A 55 0.37 -10.28 -18.04
C HIS A 55 -0.10 -11.69 -18.32
N PRO A 56 -0.56 -11.97 -19.56
CA PRO A 56 -0.93 -13.32 -19.91
C PRO A 56 0.27 -14.24 -19.67
N PRO A 57 0.03 -15.46 -19.16
CA PRO A 57 1.10 -16.39 -18.87
C PRO A 57 1.98 -16.65 -20.10
N PHE A 58 3.29 -16.61 -19.93
CA PHE A 58 4.25 -16.70 -21.03
C PHE A 58 4.47 -18.14 -21.44
N LYS A 59 4.28 -18.44 -22.73
CA LYS A 59 4.55 -19.75 -23.31
C LYS A 59 5.31 -19.57 -24.61
N PHE A 60 6.40 -20.34 -24.76
CA PHE A 60 7.15 -20.36 -26.01
C PHE A 60 6.25 -20.81 -27.17
N ARG A 61 6.22 -20.03 -28.23
CA ARG A 61 5.40 -20.29 -29.42
C ARG A 61 5.97 -21.44 -30.25
N SER A 62 5.09 -22.22 -30.86
CA SER A 62 5.51 -23.21 -31.85
C SER A 62 6.11 -22.52 -33.07
N ARG A 63 7.22 -23.05 -33.59
CA ARG A 63 7.97 -22.41 -34.69
C ARG A 63 7.52 -22.98 -36.01
N ARG A 64 6.72 -22.19 -36.71
CA ARG A 64 6.04 -22.56 -37.95
C ARG A 64 6.29 -21.58 -39.09
N GLU A 65 7.09 -20.54 -38.84
CA GLU A 65 7.43 -19.58 -39.88
C GLU A 65 8.48 -20.17 -40.82
N ASN A 66 8.32 -19.87 -42.12
CA ASN A 66 9.28 -20.25 -43.14
C ASN A 66 10.35 -19.17 -43.28
N VAL A 67 11.60 -19.57 -43.51
CA VAL A 67 12.71 -18.64 -43.70
C VAL A 67 12.76 -18.20 -45.17
N ASP A 68 12.74 -16.89 -45.41
CA ASP A 68 13.14 -16.35 -46.71
C ASP A 68 14.67 -16.23 -46.77
N TRP A 69 15.31 -17.29 -47.25
CA TRP A 69 16.77 -17.38 -47.36
C TRP A 69 17.37 -16.32 -48.29
N ARG A 70 16.62 -15.81 -49.28
CA ARG A 70 17.12 -14.74 -50.16
C ARG A 70 17.21 -13.44 -49.40
N ARG A 71 16.20 -13.13 -48.59
CA ARG A 71 16.17 -11.93 -47.76
C ARG A 71 17.23 -11.99 -46.66
N ILE A 72 17.34 -13.14 -45.97
CA ILE A 72 18.36 -13.34 -44.93
C ILE A 72 19.79 -13.26 -45.50
N SER A 73 20.05 -13.82 -46.69
CA SER A 73 21.37 -13.75 -47.32
C SER A 73 21.74 -12.36 -47.84
N ALA A 74 20.77 -11.48 -48.06
CA ALA A 74 21.01 -10.08 -48.43
C ALA A 74 21.42 -9.21 -47.24
N VAL A 75 21.21 -9.65 -46.00
CA VAL A 75 21.59 -8.91 -44.80
C VAL A 75 23.11 -8.99 -44.60
N ASN A 76 23.76 -7.82 -44.56
CA ASN A 76 25.17 -7.71 -44.20
C ASN A 76 25.33 -7.64 -42.67
N VAL A 77 25.64 -8.78 -42.05
CA VAL A 77 25.73 -8.90 -40.58
C VAL A 77 26.86 -8.05 -40.00
N ASP A 78 27.99 -7.93 -40.69
CA ASP A 78 29.14 -7.15 -40.22
C ASP A 78 28.79 -5.65 -40.18
N GLN A 79 28.10 -5.17 -41.21
CA GLN A 79 27.61 -3.80 -41.24
C GLN A 79 26.59 -3.54 -40.13
N VAL A 80 25.60 -4.43 -39.95
CA VAL A 80 24.61 -4.32 -38.88
C VAL A 80 25.27 -4.25 -37.50
N ALA A 81 26.32 -5.03 -37.27
CA ALA A 81 27.08 -5.03 -36.02
C ALA A 81 27.91 -3.74 -35.83
N CYS A 82 28.60 -3.26 -36.87
CA CYS A 82 29.41 -2.05 -36.81
C CYS A 82 28.58 -0.77 -36.67
N GLU A 83 27.46 -0.69 -37.37
CA GLU A 83 26.60 0.50 -37.42
C GLU A 83 25.50 0.48 -36.36
N MET A 84 25.35 -0.65 -35.64
CA MET A 84 24.24 -0.89 -34.71
C MET A 84 22.88 -0.64 -35.39
N ASP A 85 22.70 -1.19 -36.59
CA ASP A 85 21.46 -1.02 -37.35
C ASP A 85 20.32 -1.85 -36.73
N PHE A 86 19.70 -1.26 -35.72
CA PHE A 86 18.56 -1.85 -35.02
C PHE A 86 17.34 -1.98 -35.93
N HIS A 87 17.24 -1.18 -37.00
CA HIS A 87 16.10 -1.25 -37.90
C HIS A 87 16.16 -2.53 -38.74
N ALA A 88 17.33 -2.85 -39.31
CA ALA A 88 17.55 -4.12 -39.99
C ALA A 88 17.34 -5.32 -39.05
N LEU A 89 17.79 -5.25 -37.80
CA LEU A 89 17.53 -6.30 -36.81
C LEU A 89 16.02 -6.44 -36.52
N GLN A 90 15.32 -5.33 -36.29
CA GLN A 90 13.89 -5.32 -35.99
C GLN A 90 13.04 -5.85 -37.14
N GLU A 91 13.44 -5.57 -38.39
CA GLU A 91 12.76 -6.07 -39.59
C GLU A 91 12.81 -7.61 -39.67
N HIS A 92 13.90 -8.24 -39.22
CA HIS A 92 14.13 -9.68 -39.33
C HIS A 92 13.85 -10.45 -38.03
N ILE A 93 13.63 -9.75 -36.91
CA ILE A 93 13.57 -10.36 -35.57
C ILE A 93 12.47 -11.42 -35.47
N THR A 94 11.29 -11.18 -36.03
CA THR A 94 10.17 -12.14 -36.02
C THR A 94 10.53 -13.38 -36.81
N ALA A 95 11.00 -13.20 -38.05
CA ALA A 95 11.35 -14.30 -38.94
C ALA A 95 12.44 -15.19 -38.35
N VAL A 96 13.50 -14.61 -37.77
CA VAL A 96 14.60 -15.37 -37.16
C VAL A 96 14.16 -16.07 -35.87
N THR A 97 13.35 -15.40 -35.04
CA THR A 97 12.92 -15.92 -33.74
C THR A 97 11.92 -17.06 -33.85
N PHE A 98 11.01 -17.01 -34.84
CA PHE A 98 9.87 -17.94 -34.95
C PHE A 98 9.96 -18.94 -36.10
N CYS A 99 11.06 -18.94 -36.87
CA CYS A 99 11.25 -19.90 -37.96
C CYS A 99 11.52 -21.32 -37.50
N ASN A 100 11.13 -22.29 -38.34
CA ASN A 100 11.52 -23.68 -38.18
C ASN A 100 12.85 -23.95 -38.89
N VAL A 101 13.89 -24.29 -38.12
CA VAL A 101 15.19 -24.75 -38.66
C VAL A 101 15.35 -26.26 -38.66
N GLU A 102 14.41 -26.98 -38.03
CA GLU A 102 14.43 -28.44 -37.96
C GLU A 102 14.10 -29.01 -39.34
N GLY A 103 15.10 -29.61 -39.98
CA GLY A 103 14.98 -30.22 -41.30
C GLY A 103 15.63 -29.44 -42.44
N GLU A 104 16.20 -28.26 -42.16
CA GLU A 104 16.99 -27.51 -43.14
C GLU A 104 18.24 -28.29 -43.57
N ARG A 105 18.57 -28.21 -44.86
CA ARG A 105 19.65 -28.95 -45.49
C ARG A 105 20.55 -28.04 -46.30
N CYS A 106 21.82 -28.38 -46.39
CA CYS A 106 22.75 -27.64 -47.22
C CYS A 106 22.27 -27.62 -48.68
N HIS A 107 22.10 -26.44 -49.29
CA HIS A 107 21.66 -26.32 -50.68
C HIS A 107 22.62 -26.97 -51.70
N ARG A 108 23.90 -27.16 -51.35
CA ARG A 108 24.91 -27.74 -52.26
C ARG A 108 25.01 -29.25 -52.20
N CYS A 109 25.00 -29.84 -51.00
CA CYS A 109 25.22 -31.28 -50.80
C CYS A 109 24.05 -32.02 -50.15
N GLN A 110 22.97 -31.32 -49.80
CA GLN A 110 21.78 -31.84 -49.09
C GLN A 110 22.06 -32.50 -47.74
N SER A 111 23.28 -32.38 -47.22
CA SER A 111 23.64 -32.84 -45.88
C SER A 111 22.81 -32.09 -44.83
N PRO A 112 22.34 -32.78 -43.78
CA PRO A 112 21.67 -32.13 -42.67
C PRO A 112 22.64 -31.18 -41.94
N VAL A 113 22.11 -30.12 -41.37
CA VAL A 113 22.87 -29.22 -40.49
C VAL A 113 23.31 -29.99 -39.24
N ASP A 114 24.50 -29.66 -38.71
CA ASP A 114 25.00 -30.23 -37.48
C ASP A 114 23.96 -30.08 -36.33
N PRO A 115 23.56 -31.18 -35.67
CA PRO A 115 22.63 -31.13 -34.55
C PRO A 115 23.05 -30.19 -33.41
N ALA A 116 24.34 -29.97 -33.18
CA ALA A 116 24.83 -29.02 -32.18
C ALA A 116 24.53 -27.56 -32.57
N LEU A 117 24.68 -27.21 -33.86
CA LEU A 117 24.35 -25.89 -34.38
C LEU A 117 22.84 -25.64 -34.35
N ILE A 118 22.02 -26.65 -34.67
CA ILE A 118 20.57 -26.57 -34.54
C ILE A 118 20.17 -26.30 -33.09
N LYS A 119 20.77 -27.01 -32.12
CA LYS A 119 20.52 -26.76 -30.69
C LYS A 119 20.95 -25.36 -30.25
N LEU A 120 22.11 -24.89 -30.69
CA LEU A 120 22.60 -23.54 -30.40
C LEU A 120 21.64 -22.47 -30.94
N PHE A 121 21.23 -22.60 -32.19
CA PHE A 121 20.26 -21.68 -32.80
C PHE A 121 18.91 -21.74 -32.09
N ARG A 122 18.45 -22.95 -31.71
CA ARG A 122 17.20 -23.10 -30.97
C ARG A 122 17.25 -22.41 -29.61
N LEU A 123 18.37 -22.52 -28.89
CA LEU A 123 18.58 -21.77 -27.65
C LEU A 123 18.55 -20.27 -27.91
N ALA A 124 19.24 -19.78 -28.95
CA ALA A 124 19.20 -18.37 -29.33
C ALA A 124 17.76 -17.88 -29.62
N GLN A 125 16.97 -18.63 -30.39
CA GLN A 125 15.57 -18.31 -30.65
C GLN A 125 14.71 -18.24 -29.39
N LEU A 126 14.92 -19.15 -28.43
CA LEU A 126 14.20 -19.14 -27.16
C LEU A 126 14.63 -17.95 -26.30
N THR A 127 15.93 -17.63 -26.27
CA THR A 127 16.46 -16.45 -25.60
C THR A 127 15.86 -15.17 -26.19
N VAL A 128 15.83 -15.01 -27.51
CA VAL A 128 15.26 -13.82 -28.16
C VAL A 128 13.75 -13.72 -27.89
N GLU A 129 12.99 -14.81 -27.96
CA GLU A 129 11.56 -14.78 -27.63
C GLU A 129 11.31 -14.36 -26.17
N TYR A 130 12.12 -14.85 -25.24
CA TYR A 130 12.03 -14.42 -23.84
C TYR A 130 12.39 -12.95 -23.65
N LEU A 131 13.40 -12.45 -24.37
CA LEU A 131 13.77 -11.03 -24.34
C LEU A 131 12.67 -10.14 -24.91
N LEU A 132 12.02 -10.55 -26.01
CA LEU A 132 10.86 -9.84 -26.58
C LEU A 132 9.70 -9.80 -25.58
N HIS A 133 9.38 -10.93 -24.94
CA HIS A 133 8.35 -10.96 -23.90
C HIS A 133 8.70 -10.05 -22.71
N SER A 134 9.97 -10.06 -22.27
CA SER A 134 10.44 -9.20 -21.19
C SER A 134 10.32 -7.72 -21.58
N GLN A 135 10.65 -7.36 -22.83
CA GLN A 135 10.47 -6.01 -23.36
C GLN A 135 9.01 -5.59 -23.35
N ASP A 136 8.08 -6.44 -23.81
CA ASP A 136 6.65 -6.17 -23.78
C ASP A 136 6.14 -5.96 -22.34
N CYS A 137 6.56 -6.82 -21.42
CA CYS A 137 6.22 -6.71 -20.00
C CYS A 137 6.71 -5.40 -19.39
N LEU A 138 7.97 -5.04 -19.64
CA LEU A 138 8.56 -3.80 -19.16
C LEU A 138 7.88 -2.57 -19.78
N SER A 139 7.56 -2.61 -21.09
CA SER A 139 6.88 -1.53 -21.80
C SER A 139 5.49 -1.26 -21.23
N ILE A 140 4.69 -2.32 -21.03
CA ILE A 140 3.37 -2.20 -20.40
C ILE A 140 3.48 -1.68 -18.96
N SER A 141 4.44 -2.20 -18.19
CA SER A 141 4.67 -1.77 -16.79
C SER A 141 5.06 -0.30 -16.71
N LEU A 142 5.94 0.15 -17.61
CA LEU A 142 6.37 1.54 -17.75
C LEU A 142 5.19 2.45 -18.11
N ASN A 143 4.43 2.11 -19.15
CA ASN A 143 3.26 2.88 -19.56
C ASN A 143 2.24 3.01 -18.41
N ALA A 144 1.97 1.92 -17.69
CA ALA A 144 1.07 1.95 -16.54
C ALA A 144 1.61 2.83 -15.40
N ALA A 145 2.93 2.85 -15.18
CA ALA A 145 3.56 3.73 -14.19
C ALA A 145 3.48 5.20 -14.61
N GLU A 146 3.70 5.51 -15.89
CA GLU A 146 3.57 6.86 -16.44
C GLU A 146 2.12 7.39 -16.33
N GLU A 147 1.13 6.55 -16.64
CA GLU A 147 -0.29 6.91 -16.48
C GLU A 147 -0.65 7.23 -15.02
N ARG A 148 -0.16 6.41 -14.07
CA ARG A 148 -0.36 6.69 -12.63
C ARG A 148 0.30 8.00 -12.21
N LEU A 149 1.53 8.25 -12.64
CA LEU A 149 2.23 9.50 -12.34
C LEU A 149 1.46 10.72 -12.87
N LEU A 150 0.94 10.64 -14.10
CA LEU A 150 0.12 11.70 -14.69
C LEU A 150 -1.20 11.91 -13.92
N ALA A 151 -1.83 10.83 -13.44
CA ALA A 151 -3.03 10.93 -12.62
C ALA A 151 -2.76 11.59 -11.27
N GLU A 152 -1.71 11.16 -10.56
CA GLU A 152 -1.29 11.75 -9.27
C GLU A 152 -0.88 13.22 -9.42
N ALA A 153 -0.22 13.59 -10.53
CA ALA A 153 0.15 14.98 -10.82
C ALA A 153 -1.10 15.87 -10.95
N ARG A 154 -2.15 15.40 -11.65
CA ARG A 154 -3.42 16.13 -11.79
C ARG A 154 -4.15 16.26 -10.46
N GLU A 155 -4.17 15.20 -9.66
CA GLU A 155 -4.78 15.22 -8.32
C GLU A 155 -4.06 16.22 -7.40
N LYS A 156 -2.72 16.19 -7.39
CA LYS A 156 -1.90 17.14 -6.64
C LYS A 156 -2.19 18.58 -7.04
N GLU A 157 -2.31 18.86 -8.33
CA GLU A 157 -2.64 20.19 -8.84
C GLU A 157 -4.02 20.64 -8.36
N GLN A 158 -5.02 19.77 -8.42
CA GLN A 158 -6.37 20.05 -7.93
C GLN A 158 -6.39 20.33 -6.42
N ILE A 159 -5.66 19.55 -5.62
CA ILE A 159 -5.51 19.78 -4.17
C ILE A 159 -4.82 21.11 -3.90
N CYS A 160 -3.77 21.47 -4.65
CA CYS A 160 -3.10 22.77 -4.51
C CYS A 160 -4.06 23.94 -4.77
N ILE A 161 -4.88 23.86 -5.82
CA ILE A 161 -5.88 24.90 -6.13
C ILE A 161 -6.89 25.02 -4.99
N GLN A 162 -7.38 23.89 -4.46
CA GLN A 162 -8.31 23.90 -3.32
C GLN A 162 -7.68 24.48 -2.06
N LEU A 163 -6.43 24.11 -1.76
CA LEU A 163 -5.68 24.62 -0.60
C LEU A 163 -5.46 26.13 -0.72
N GLN A 164 -5.11 26.63 -1.91
CA GLN A 164 -4.96 28.06 -2.16
C GLN A 164 -6.28 28.81 -1.93
N LYS A 165 -7.40 28.27 -2.42
CA LYS A 165 -8.74 28.84 -2.17
C LYS A 165 -9.06 28.89 -0.68
N LYS A 166 -8.88 27.79 0.05
CA LYS A 166 -9.13 27.74 1.51
C LYS A 166 -8.23 28.69 2.29
N THR A 167 -6.98 28.85 1.85
CA THR A 167 -6.04 29.80 2.45
C THR A 167 -6.50 31.24 2.22
N GLN A 168 -7.06 31.54 1.05
CA GLN A 168 -7.61 32.86 0.74
C GLN A 168 -8.87 33.15 1.57
N ASP A 169 -9.83 32.21 1.61
CA ASP A 169 -11.03 32.31 2.44
C ASP A 169 -10.68 32.57 3.92
N ALA A 170 -9.67 31.89 4.45
CA ALA A 170 -9.22 32.07 5.82
C ALA A 170 -8.62 33.46 6.09
N LYS A 171 -7.91 34.05 5.11
CA LYS A 171 -7.39 35.42 5.21
C LYS A 171 -8.55 36.43 5.24
N GLU A 172 -9.54 36.25 4.37
CA GLU A 172 -10.70 37.13 4.29
C GLU A 172 -11.52 37.09 5.58
N LEU A 173 -11.80 35.91 6.12
CA LEU A 173 -12.48 35.74 7.41
C LEU A 173 -11.68 36.38 8.56
N LYS A 174 -10.35 36.30 8.55
CA LYS A 174 -9.51 36.92 9.58
C LYS A 174 -9.60 38.45 9.54
N GLU A 175 -9.61 39.06 8.36
CA GLU A 175 -9.82 40.50 8.22
C GLU A 175 -11.23 40.91 8.62
N GLU A 176 -12.25 40.12 8.27
CA GLU A 176 -13.63 40.37 8.72
C GLU A 176 -13.75 40.31 10.25
N LEU A 177 -13.16 39.32 10.89
CA LEU A 177 -13.14 39.21 12.36
C LEU A 177 -12.45 40.42 13.00
N LYS A 178 -11.37 40.92 12.40
CA LYS A 178 -10.66 42.12 12.87
C LYS A 178 -11.55 43.36 12.74
N GLN A 179 -12.29 43.50 11.64
CA GLN A 179 -13.25 44.59 11.44
C GLN A 179 -14.40 44.53 12.46
N ARG A 180 -15.02 43.36 12.64
CA ARG A 180 -16.10 43.15 13.62
C ARG A 180 -15.63 43.47 15.05
N LYS A 181 -14.41 43.05 15.42
CA LYS A 181 -13.83 43.39 16.73
C LYS A 181 -13.68 44.90 16.92
N LYS A 182 -13.23 45.63 15.89
CA LYS A 182 -13.11 47.10 15.93
C LYS A 182 -14.48 47.77 16.15
N ILE A 183 -15.53 47.29 15.47
CA ILE A 183 -16.90 47.79 15.65
C ILE A 183 -17.38 47.56 17.09
N ILE A 184 -17.20 46.35 17.63
CA ILE A 184 -17.60 46.00 19.00
C ILE A 184 -16.88 46.90 20.01
N THR A 185 -15.57 47.08 19.87
CA THR A 185 -14.79 47.97 20.76
C THR A 185 -15.29 49.42 20.68
N SER A 186 -15.60 49.91 19.48
CA SER A 186 -16.16 51.26 19.30
C SER A 186 -17.53 51.41 19.96
N GLN A 187 -18.41 50.41 19.82
CA GLN A 187 -19.73 50.41 20.46
C GLN A 187 -19.62 50.37 21.98
N GLN A 188 -18.74 49.52 22.53
CA GLN A 188 -18.48 49.45 23.98
C GLN A 188 -17.98 50.79 24.55
N ALA A 189 -17.13 51.50 23.81
CA ALA A 189 -16.67 52.83 24.17
C ALA A 189 -17.82 53.85 24.20
N MET A 190 -18.73 53.82 23.21
CA MET A 190 -19.92 54.68 23.20
C MET A 190 -20.86 54.40 24.38
N PHE A 191 -21.13 53.13 24.70
CA PHE A 191 -21.94 52.77 25.87
C PHE A 191 -21.31 53.21 27.19
N SER A 192 -19.98 53.12 27.30
CA SER A 192 -19.26 53.52 28.51
C SER A 192 -19.26 55.04 28.71
N ALA A 193 -19.18 55.81 27.63
CA ALA A 193 -19.22 57.28 27.67
C ALA A 193 -20.63 57.84 28.00
N GLY A 194 -21.70 57.12 27.65
CA GLY A 194 -23.09 57.54 27.90
C GLY A 194 -23.55 57.46 29.36
N ILE A 195 -22.78 56.84 30.25
CA ILE A 195 -23.15 56.63 31.66
C ILE A 195 -22.81 57.84 32.56
N GLY A 196 -21.99 58.79 32.07
CA GLY A 196 -21.42 59.89 32.85
C GLY A 196 -22.26 61.18 33.00
N ALA A 197 -23.47 61.26 32.44
CA ALA A 197 -24.24 62.51 32.37
C ALA A 197 -25.59 62.48 33.13
N ASN A 198 -25.67 61.81 34.28
CA ASN A 198 -26.93 61.65 35.02
C ASN A 198 -27.25 62.83 35.95
N TYR A 199 -27.80 63.89 35.37
CA TYR A 199 -28.75 64.77 36.05
C TYR A 199 -30.14 64.57 35.43
N HIS A 200 -31.13 64.25 36.25
CA HIS A 200 -32.46 63.90 35.76
C HIS A 200 -33.37 65.13 35.74
N LYS A 201 -33.41 65.85 34.62
CA LYS A 201 -34.27 67.02 34.44
C LYS A 201 -35.73 66.60 34.20
N CYS A 202 -36.65 67.29 34.87
CA CYS A 202 -38.07 67.19 34.61
C CYS A 202 -38.39 67.77 33.22
N GLN A 203 -39.21 67.07 32.43
CA GLN A 203 -39.61 67.54 31.09
C GLN A 203 -40.77 68.54 31.12
N HIS A 204 -41.42 68.70 32.27
CA HIS A 204 -42.63 69.50 32.45
C HIS A 204 -42.42 70.70 33.40
N CYS A 205 -41.23 70.83 33.99
CA CYS A 205 -40.81 71.99 34.75
C CYS A 205 -39.27 72.08 34.81
N GLU A 206 -38.71 73.16 35.33
CA GLU A 206 -37.27 73.42 35.29
C GLU A 206 -36.45 72.65 36.35
N LYS A 207 -37.08 71.80 37.16
CA LYS A 207 -36.39 71.10 38.26
C LYS A 207 -35.50 69.97 37.75
N VAL A 208 -34.31 69.91 38.31
CA VAL A 208 -33.30 68.88 38.03
C VAL A 208 -33.07 68.07 39.30
N PHE A 209 -33.02 66.75 39.16
CA PHE A 209 -32.90 65.84 40.28
C PHE A 209 -31.60 65.04 40.19
N MET A 210 -30.95 64.85 41.34
CA MET A 210 -29.72 64.07 41.47
C MET A 210 -29.95 62.56 41.24
N ASN A 211 -31.19 62.09 41.36
CA ASN A 211 -31.53 60.67 41.23
C ASN A 211 -32.87 60.52 40.50
N ALA A 212 -32.98 59.52 39.62
CA ALA A 212 -34.19 59.19 38.88
C ALA A 212 -35.39 58.93 39.79
N SER A 213 -35.17 58.38 40.98
CA SER A 213 -36.22 58.15 41.99
C SER A 213 -36.87 59.46 42.46
N PHE A 214 -36.09 60.51 42.68
CA PHE A 214 -36.60 61.82 43.09
C PHE A 214 -37.37 62.50 41.96
N LEU A 215 -36.92 62.36 40.71
CA LEU A 215 -37.69 62.81 39.55
C LEU A 215 -39.03 62.05 39.45
N GLN A 216 -39.03 60.74 39.67
CA GLN A 216 -40.24 59.92 39.63
C GLN A 216 -41.27 60.34 40.70
N SER A 217 -40.84 60.54 41.95
CA SER A 217 -41.71 61.06 43.02
C SER A 217 -42.18 62.50 42.79
N HIS A 218 -41.42 63.30 42.02
CA HIS A 218 -41.83 64.63 41.60
C HIS A 218 -42.91 64.56 40.51
N MET A 219 -42.74 63.71 39.49
CA MET A 219 -43.74 63.43 38.45
C MET A 219 -45.06 62.98 39.06
N GLN A 220 -45.03 62.01 39.99
CA GLN A 220 -46.24 61.49 40.62
C GLN A 220 -47.05 62.55 41.39
N ARG A 221 -46.38 63.50 42.07
CA ARG A 221 -47.05 64.50 42.94
C ARG A 221 -47.46 65.78 42.21
N ARG A 222 -46.74 66.17 41.16
CA ARG A 222 -46.91 67.48 40.50
C ARG A 222 -47.37 67.36 39.04
N HIS A 223 -47.21 66.20 38.43
CA HIS A 223 -47.63 65.90 37.05
C HIS A 223 -48.35 64.53 36.98
N PRO A 224 -49.42 64.30 37.78
CA PRO A 224 -50.04 62.97 37.91
C PRO A 224 -50.62 62.41 36.60
N GLY A 225 -51.22 63.25 35.75
CA GLY A 225 -51.75 62.80 34.45
C GLY A 225 -50.65 62.26 33.51
N GLU A 226 -49.52 62.94 33.43
CA GLU A 226 -48.37 62.51 32.62
C GLU A 226 -47.66 61.30 33.24
N PHE A 227 -47.61 61.25 34.57
CA PHE A 227 -47.07 60.11 35.30
C PHE A 227 -47.86 58.82 35.02
N ASP A 228 -49.19 58.90 35.04
CA ASP A 228 -50.07 57.75 34.77
C ASP A 228 -50.01 57.30 33.31
N ILE A 229 -49.96 58.23 32.35
CA ILE A 229 -49.77 57.90 30.92
C ILE A 229 -48.43 57.17 30.72
N LYS A 230 -47.35 57.70 31.30
CA LYS A 230 -46.01 57.09 31.19
C LYS A 230 -45.95 55.73 31.87
N LEU A 231 -46.58 55.57 33.03
CA LEU A 231 -46.66 54.29 33.75
C LEU A 231 -47.40 53.23 32.93
N ASN A 232 -48.49 53.61 32.25
CA ASN A 232 -49.24 52.68 31.40
C ASN A 232 -48.44 52.24 30.17
N ILE A 233 -47.72 53.17 29.52
CA ILE A 233 -46.80 52.86 28.40
C ILE A 233 -45.65 51.95 28.87
N GLU A 234 -45.06 52.23 30.04
CA GLU A 234 -44.00 51.39 30.61
C GLU A 234 -44.51 49.99 30.97
N ASN A 235 -45.71 49.88 31.53
CA ASN A 235 -46.34 48.58 31.80
C ASN A 235 -46.62 47.80 30.51
N GLN A 236 -47.13 48.46 29.47
CA GLN A 236 -47.35 47.83 28.16
C GLN A 236 -46.03 47.36 27.53
N LYS A 237 -44.96 48.17 27.62
CA LYS A 237 -43.61 47.79 27.18
C LYS A 237 -43.07 46.61 27.98
N LYS A 238 -43.24 46.59 29.31
CA LYS A 238 -42.83 45.46 30.16
C LYS A 238 -43.55 44.17 29.76
N VAL A 239 -44.85 44.23 29.50
CA VAL A 239 -45.61 43.06 29.01
C VAL A 239 -45.09 42.59 27.65
N GLN A 240 -44.77 43.50 26.73
CA GLN A 240 -44.16 43.13 25.44
C GLN A 240 -42.76 42.51 25.62
N ILE A 241 -41.92 43.07 26.49
CA ILE A 241 -40.59 42.53 26.81
C ILE A 241 -40.71 41.13 27.43
N MET A 242 -41.65 40.90 28.35
CA MET A 242 -41.87 39.58 28.92
C MET A 242 -42.32 38.55 27.86
N LYS A 243 -43.18 38.94 26.91
CA LYS A 243 -43.57 38.07 25.79
C LYS A 243 -42.40 37.72 24.89
N LEU A 244 -41.59 38.71 24.51
CA LEU A 244 -40.38 38.49 23.71
C LEU A 244 -39.35 37.63 24.44
N GLN A 245 -39.21 37.83 25.76
CA GLN A 245 -38.30 37.01 26.58
C GLN A 245 -38.76 35.54 26.62
N GLU A 246 -40.06 35.29 26.73
CA GLU A 246 -40.63 33.95 26.68
C GLU A 246 -40.41 33.27 25.31
N GLU A 247 -40.55 34.02 24.21
CA GLU A 247 -40.24 33.52 22.86
C GLU A 247 -38.74 33.23 22.71
N ILE A 248 -37.86 34.10 23.23
CA ILE A 248 -36.41 33.87 23.24
C ILE A 248 -36.08 32.59 24.02
N ASN A 249 -36.67 32.39 25.20
CA ASN A 249 -36.44 31.19 26.00
C ASN A 249 -36.88 29.93 25.26
N LYS A 250 -38.06 29.95 24.61
CA LYS A 250 -38.54 28.83 23.79
C LYS A 250 -37.64 28.54 22.59
N LEU A 251 -37.16 29.58 21.92
CA LEU A 251 -36.21 29.43 20.81
C LEU A 251 -34.87 28.87 21.29
N GLN A 252 -34.39 29.29 22.46
CA GLN A 252 -33.17 28.74 23.08
C GLN A 252 -33.33 27.26 23.45
N GLU A 253 -34.47 26.88 24.04
CA GLU A 253 -34.76 25.48 24.37
C GLU A 253 -34.84 24.61 23.11
N ASN A 254 -35.54 25.08 22.07
CA ASN A 254 -35.62 24.38 20.79
C ASN A 254 -34.24 24.24 20.13
N LEU A 255 -33.42 25.28 20.15
CA LEU A 255 -32.04 25.22 19.64
C LEU A 255 -31.19 24.21 20.43
N SER A 256 -31.31 24.19 21.76
CA SER A 256 -30.61 23.22 22.61
C SER A 256 -31.04 21.78 22.31
N LEU A 257 -32.34 21.55 22.14
CA LEU A 257 -32.89 20.24 21.81
C LEU A 257 -32.40 19.76 20.44
N VAL A 258 -32.46 20.61 19.41
CA VAL A 258 -31.97 20.26 18.07
C VAL A 258 -30.46 20.02 18.08
N THR A 259 -29.70 20.83 18.82
CA THR A 259 -28.24 20.67 18.94
C THR A 259 -27.88 19.33 19.57
N THR A 260 -28.51 18.98 20.70
CA THR A 260 -28.27 17.69 21.37
C THR A 260 -28.72 16.49 20.52
N GLN A 261 -29.82 16.62 19.77
CA GLN A 261 -30.26 15.59 18.83
C GLN A 261 -29.28 15.39 17.68
N MET A 262 -28.77 16.48 17.08
CA MET A 262 -27.76 16.42 16.01
C MET A 262 -26.44 15.83 16.51
N GLU A 263 -25.98 16.20 17.71
CA GLU A 263 -24.79 15.62 18.34
C GLU A 263 -24.94 14.12 18.60
N THR A 264 -26.11 13.68 19.05
CA THR A 264 -26.40 12.27 19.27
C THR A 264 -26.39 11.49 17.96
N GLN A 265 -27.04 12.02 16.91
CA GLN A 265 -27.02 11.43 15.57
C GLN A 265 -25.61 11.37 14.99
N GLN A 266 -24.80 12.41 15.20
CA GLN A 266 -23.41 12.43 14.75
C GLN A 266 -22.55 11.37 15.48
N LYS A 267 -22.72 11.21 16.79
CA LYS A 267 -22.04 10.17 17.58
C LYS A 267 -22.45 8.77 17.14
N ASP A 268 -23.74 8.53 16.93
CA ASP A 268 -24.25 7.24 16.46
C ASP A 268 -23.73 6.89 15.06
N TYR A 269 -23.67 7.88 14.16
CA TYR A 269 -23.11 7.70 12.82
C TYR A 269 -21.61 7.35 12.89
N SER A 270 -20.84 8.09 13.69
CA SER A 270 -19.41 7.82 13.90
C SER A 270 -19.18 6.42 14.50
N ALA A 271 -19.97 6.03 15.50
CA ALA A 271 -19.87 4.72 16.14
C ALA A 271 -20.22 3.57 15.19
N LYS A 272 -21.19 3.76 14.28
CA LYS A 272 -21.51 2.78 13.23
C LYS A 272 -20.35 2.64 12.25
N GLN A 273 -19.79 3.76 11.79
CA GLN A 273 -18.65 3.74 10.87
C GLN A 273 -17.44 3.04 11.49
N GLU A 274 -17.13 3.31 12.76
CA GLU A 274 -16.04 2.65 13.48
C GLU A 274 -16.27 1.14 13.61
N LYS A 275 -17.49 0.70 13.95
CA LYS A 275 -17.84 -0.73 14.00
C LYS A 275 -17.68 -1.42 12.64
N GLU A 276 -18.11 -0.78 11.55
CA GLU A 276 -17.94 -1.33 10.20
C GLU A 276 -16.46 -1.45 9.82
N HIS A 277 -15.62 -0.46 10.19
CA HIS A 277 -14.18 -0.54 9.98
C HIS A 277 -13.53 -1.68 10.77
N ILE A 278 -13.89 -1.85 12.05
CA ILE A 278 -13.40 -2.94 12.89
C ILE A 278 -13.83 -4.30 12.30
N GLN A 279 -15.09 -4.46 11.90
CA GLN A 279 -15.58 -5.71 11.29
C GLN A 279 -14.83 -6.04 9.99
N LYS A 280 -14.59 -5.06 9.12
CA LYS A 280 -13.79 -5.27 7.90
C LYS A 280 -12.35 -5.68 8.22
N GLN A 281 -11.76 -5.07 9.25
CA GLN A 281 -10.40 -5.40 9.69
C GLN A 281 -10.33 -6.82 10.26
N GLU A 282 -11.30 -7.23 11.07
CA GLU A 282 -11.39 -8.59 11.63
C GLU A 282 -11.60 -9.63 10.53
N GLU A 283 -12.49 -9.38 9.57
CA GLU A 283 -12.71 -10.29 8.45
C GLU A 283 -11.45 -10.44 7.57
N PHE A 284 -10.74 -9.34 7.29
CA PHE A 284 -9.47 -9.40 6.58
C PHE A 284 -8.42 -10.23 7.33
N LYS A 285 -8.33 -10.05 8.66
CA LYS A 285 -7.41 -10.80 9.51
C LYS A 285 -7.75 -12.29 9.51
N ARG A 286 -9.04 -12.64 9.54
CA ARG A 286 -9.52 -14.02 9.44
C ARG A 286 -9.17 -14.65 8.09
N GLN A 287 -9.37 -13.92 6.99
CA GLN A 287 -9.00 -14.40 5.65
C GLN A 287 -7.49 -14.66 5.54
N LEU A 288 -6.67 -13.78 6.12
CA LEU A 288 -5.21 -13.96 6.16
C LEU A 288 -4.80 -15.20 6.97
N GLU A 289 -5.44 -15.46 8.11
CA GLU A 289 -5.19 -16.67 8.91
C GLU A 289 -5.59 -17.94 8.17
N MET A 290 -6.76 -17.95 7.52
CA MET A 290 -7.19 -19.07 6.69
C MET A 290 -6.21 -19.35 5.55
N TRP A 291 -5.75 -18.30 4.86
CA TRP A 291 -4.77 -18.45 3.78
C TRP A 291 -3.44 -19.02 4.28
N LYS A 292 -2.94 -18.57 5.43
CA LYS A 292 -1.72 -19.14 6.06
C LYS A 292 -1.88 -20.62 6.40
N GLU A 293 -3.03 -21.01 6.94
CA GLU A 293 -3.33 -22.40 7.27
C GLU A 293 -3.39 -23.26 6.00
N ASP A 294 -4.01 -22.76 4.94
CA ASP A 294 -4.09 -23.43 3.64
C ASP A 294 -2.71 -23.58 2.98
N GLU A 295 -1.87 -22.54 3.01
CA GLU A 295 -0.51 -22.61 2.47
C GLU A 295 0.35 -23.60 3.25
N LYS A 296 0.25 -23.61 4.58
CA LYS A 296 0.91 -24.61 5.44
C LYS A 296 0.43 -26.03 5.13
N ARG A 297 -0.88 -26.21 4.90
CA ARG A 297 -1.45 -27.50 4.50
C ARG A 297 -0.90 -27.96 3.15
N MET A 298 -0.82 -27.06 2.16
CA MET A 298 -0.26 -27.35 0.85
C MET A 298 1.22 -27.73 0.93
N MET A 299 2.01 -27.04 1.74
CA MET A 299 3.42 -27.37 1.98
C MET A 299 3.58 -28.75 2.62
N ASN A 300 2.80 -29.06 3.65
CA ASN A 300 2.81 -30.38 4.29
C ASN A 300 2.43 -31.49 3.31
N ASN A 301 1.40 -31.29 2.51
CA ASN A 301 1.01 -32.25 1.47
C ASN A 301 2.17 -32.49 0.49
N LYS A 302 2.90 -31.44 0.09
CA LYS A 302 4.05 -31.57 -0.82
C LYS A 302 5.21 -32.33 -0.17
N ILE A 303 5.47 -32.08 1.11
CA ILE A 303 6.45 -32.84 1.89
C ILE A 303 6.07 -34.31 1.95
N ASP A 304 4.80 -34.62 2.20
CA ASP A 304 4.32 -36.00 2.28
C ASP A 304 4.38 -36.72 0.92
N GLU A 305 4.08 -36.03 -0.19
CA GLU A 305 4.30 -36.56 -1.55
C GLU A 305 5.77 -36.94 -1.78
N VAL A 306 6.71 -36.07 -1.40
CA VAL A 306 8.15 -36.34 -1.53
C VAL A 306 8.58 -37.49 -0.64
N LYS A 307 8.11 -37.54 0.61
CA LYS A 307 8.38 -38.65 1.54
C LYS A 307 7.86 -39.99 0.96
N GLN A 308 6.64 -40.00 0.42
CA GLN A 308 6.07 -41.21 -0.20
C GLN A 308 6.81 -41.62 -1.47
N ALA A 309 7.28 -40.67 -2.29
CA ALA A 309 8.12 -40.98 -3.44
C ALA A 309 9.45 -41.61 -3.03
N CYS A 310 10.13 -41.02 -2.04
CA CYS A 310 11.38 -41.54 -1.48
C CYS A 310 11.20 -42.94 -0.89
N GLN A 311 10.11 -43.17 -0.14
CA GLN A 311 9.80 -44.48 0.43
C GLN A 311 9.61 -45.54 -0.67
N ARG A 312 8.86 -45.21 -1.73
CA ARG A 312 8.66 -46.13 -2.88
C ARG A 312 9.96 -46.47 -3.58
N ASP A 313 10.85 -45.49 -3.77
CA ASP A 313 12.17 -45.73 -4.38
C ASP A 313 13.03 -46.64 -3.50
N MET A 314 13.00 -46.42 -2.18
CA MET A 314 13.70 -47.25 -1.21
C MET A 314 13.17 -48.68 -1.18
N ASP A 315 11.85 -48.88 -1.17
CA ASP A 315 11.23 -50.21 -1.24
C ASP A 315 11.57 -50.93 -2.56
N SER A 316 11.55 -50.21 -3.69
CA SER A 316 11.96 -50.73 -5.00
C SER A 316 13.42 -51.19 -4.98
N MET A 317 14.30 -50.40 -4.36
CA MET A 317 15.72 -50.73 -4.20
C MET A 317 15.91 -51.95 -3.30
N HIS A 318 15.23 -52.03 -2.17
CA HIS A 318 15.26 -53.21 -1.29
C HIS A 318 14.76 -54.47 -2.00
N GLN A 319 13.75 -54.37 -2.84
CA GLN A 319 13.26 -55.50 -3.63
C GLN A 319 14.28 -55.95 -4.67
N LYS A 320 14.91 -55.00 -5.39
CA LYS A 320 15.99 -55.30 -6.34
C LYS A 320 17.18 -55.98 -5.66
N ASN A 321 17.58 -55.49 -4.47
CA ASN A 321 18.65 -56.11 -3.69
C ASN A 321 18.30 -57.54 -3.28
N ARG A 322 17.08 -57.79 -2.75
CA ARG A 322 16.62 -59.14 -2.41
C ARG A 322 16.61 -60.09 -3.62
N ASN A 323 16.18 -59.60 -4.78
CA ASN A 323 16.21 -60.39 -6.01
C ASN A 323 17.65 -60.74 -6.41
N LEU A 324 18.58 -59.78 -6.32
CA LEU A 324 20.00 -60.01 -6.61
C LEU A 324 20.64 -61.00 -5.64
N GLU A 325 20.32 -60.92 -4.35
CA GLU A 325 20.76 -61.90 -3.34
C GLU A 325 20.25 -63.31 -3.65
N THR A 326 18.98 -63.42 -4.07
CA THR A 326 18.38 -64.70 -4.45
C THR A 326 19.04 -65.29 -5.69
N GLU A 327 19.33 -64.49 -6.72
CA GLU A 327 20.06 -64.94 -7.90
C GLU A 327 21.51 -65.33 -7.59
N LEU A 328 22.18 -64.60 -6.69
CA LEU A 328 23.50 -64.98 -6.18
C LEU A 328 23.49 -66.36 -5.51
N LEU A 329 22.51 -66.62 -4.64
CA LEU A 329 22.36 -67.91 -3.98
C LEU A 329 22.07 -69.04 -4.98
N LYS A 330 21.23 -68.81 -6.00
CA LYS A 330 20.98 -69.79 -7.06
C LYS A 330 22.22 -70.11 -7.88
N LEU A 331 23.02 -69.10 -8.24
CA LEU A 331 24.30 -69.29 -8.94
C LEU A 331 25.27 -70.13 -8.10
N GLN A 332 25.37 -69.83 -6.81
CA GLN A 332 26.21 -70.58 -5.87
C GLN A 332 25.74 -72.05 -5.73
N GLN A 333 24.42 -72.28 -5.68
CA GLN A 333 23.83 -73.61 -5.59
C GLN A 333 23.99 -74.41 -6.89
N ARG A 334 23.90 -73.76 -8.06
CA ARG A 334 24.20 -74.37 -9.37
C ARG A 334 25.66 -74.83 -9.45
N ASN A 335 26.58 -74.03 -8.94
CA ASN A 335 28.00 -74.36 -8.90
C ASN A 335 28.29 -75.60 -8.02
N LEU A 336 27.62 -75.71 -6.87
CA LEU A 336 27.69 -76.88 -5.99
C LEU A 336 27.10 -78.15 -6.65
N GLN A 337 26.06 -78.01 -7.47
CA GLN A 337 25.37 -79.14 -8.12
C GLN A 337 26.14 -79.69 -9.35
N GLU A 338 26.85 -78.83 -10.08
CA GLU A 338 27.80 -79.24 -11.14
C GLU A 338 28.99 -80.04 -10.60
N THR A 339 29.28 -79.96 -9.30
CA THR A 339 30.42 -80.65 -8.68
C THR A 339 30.12 -82.12 -8.30
N VAL A 340 28.86 -82.60 -8.39
CA VAL A 340 28.43 -83.90 -7.81
C VAL A 340 28.04 -84.97 -8.86
N GLN A 341 28.14 -84.72 -10.18
CA GLN A 341 27.91 -85.79 -11.17
C GLN A 341 29.17 -86.65 -11.42
N PRO A 342 29.09 -87.99 -11.40
CA PRO A 342 30.27 -88.85 -11.57
C PRO A 342 30.46 -89.26 -13.03
N VAL A 343 31.46 -88.71 -13.74
CA VAL A 343 32.10 -89.38 -14.89
C VAL A 343 33.60 -89.05 -14.94
N GLN A 344 34.35 -90.08 -15.33
CA GLN A 344 35.79 -90.27 -15.42
C GLN A 344 36.63 -89.15 -16.08
N THR A 345 37.73 -88.85 -15.40
CA THR A 345 39.11 -88.53 -15.86
C THR A 345 39.38 -87.31 -16.78
N GLN A 346 39.78 -86.22 -16.11
CA GLN A 346 40.71 -85.11 -16.44
C GLN A 346 40.35 -84.04 -17.51
N PRO A 347 40.83 -82.77 -17.36
CA PRO A 347 41.32 -82.05 -16.17
C PRO A 347 40.36 -80.91 -15.76
N ALA A 348 39.86 -80.95 -14.53
CA ALA A 348 38.88 -80.02 -13.95
C ALA A 348 39.42 -78.59 -13.64
N ALA A 349 40.61 -78.23 -14.14
CA ALA A 349 41.26 -76.96 -13.81
C ALA A 349 40.73 -75.76 -14.61
N VAL A 350 40.02 -75.98 -15.73
CA VAL A 350 39.64 -74.90 -16.65
C VAL A 350 38.31 -74.24 -16.26
N THR A 351 37.32 -75.00 -15.79
CA THR A 351 35.98 -74.47 -15.43
C THR A 351 35.95 -73.78 -14.05
N SER A 352 36.76 -74.25 -13.09
CA SER A 352 36.91 -73.60 -11.78
C SER A 352 37.54 -72.20 -11.89
N ASN A 353 38.44 -72.02 -12.86
CA ASN A 353 39.12 -70.75 -13.11
C ASN A 353 38.18 -69.70 -13.73
N GLU A 354 37.27 -70.10 -14.63
CA GLU A 354 36.25 -69.21 -15.21
C GLU A 354 35.20 -68.77 -14.16
N HIS A 355 34.73 -69.68 -13.32
CA HIS A 355 33.77 -69.35 -12.26
C HIS A 355 34.38 -68.42 -11.20
N TRP A 356 35.64 -68.66 -10.79
CA TRP A 356 36.34 -67.80 -9.86
C TRP A 356 36.56 -66.39 -10.45
N GLN A 357 36.85 -66.28 -11.76
CA GLN A 357 36.92 -64.99 -12.45
C GLN A 357 35.57 -64.26 -12.49
N GLU A 358 34.45 -64.97 -12.62
CA GLU A 358 33.11 -64.38 -12.57
C GLU A 358 32.75 -63.86 -11.18
N VAL A 359 33.05 -64.63 -10.13
CA VAL A 359 32.86 -64.21 -8.74
C VAL A 359 33.68 -62.95 -8.45
N VAL A 360 34.94 -62.92 -8.87
CA VAL A 360 35.80 -61.72 -8.72
C VAL A 360 35.24 -60.53 -9.49
N LYS A 361 34.74 -60.72 -10.73
CA LYS A 361 34.08 -59.65 -11.50
C LYS A 361 32.82 -59.12 -10.81
N LEU A 362 32.02 -59.99 -10.20
CA LEU A 362 30.82 -59.60 -9.45
C LEU A 362 31.19 -58.84 -8.17
N GLN A 363 32.19 -59.30 -7.43
CA GLN A 363 32.73 -58.61 -6.25
C GLN A 363 33.26 -57.22 -6.62
N GLN A 364 33.94 -57.10 -7.76
CA GLN A 364 34.44 -55.81 -8.26
C GLN A 364 33.30 -54.87 -8.69
N LYS A 365 32.21 -55.40 -9.25
CA LYS A 365 31.00 -54.62 -9.56
C LYS A 365 30.29 -54.14 -8.30
N LEU A 366 30.16 -54.99 -7.28
CA LEU A 366 29.57 -54.65 -5.98
C LEU A 366 30.38 -53.53 -5.31
N HIS A 367 31.70 -53.68 -5.25
CA HIS A 367 32.59 -52.67 -4.69
C HIS A 367 32.51 -51.35 -5.46
N LYS A 368 32.44 -51.37 -6.80
CA LYS A 368 32.21 -50.16 -7.61
C LYS A 368 30.88 -49.49 -7.30
N GLN A 369 29.82 -50.24 -7.06
CA GLN A 369 28.53 -49.68 -6.67
C GLN A 369 28.58 -49.09 -5.25
N GLU A 370 29.21 -49.77 -4.30
CA GLU A 370 29.39 -49.31 -2.93
C GLU A 370 30.16 -47.99 -2.88
N VAL A 371 31.29 -47.89 -3.58
CA VAL A 371 32.06 -46.64 -3.68
C VAL A 371 31.24 -45.52 -4.33
N LYS A 372 30.48 -45.84 -5.40
CA LYS A 372 29.61 -44.85 -6.07
C LYS A 372 28.49 -44.34 -5.16
N TRP A 373 27.86 -45.22 -4.39
CA TRP A 373 26.79 -44.85 -3.48
C TRP A 373 27.30 -44.13 -2.24
N SER A 374 28.45 -44.55 -1.70
CA SER A 374 29.16 -43.83 -0.63
C SER A 374 29.49 -42.41 -1.07
N GLY A 375 30.04 -42.23 -2.28
CA GLY A 375 30.32 -40.91 -2.85
C GLY A 375 29.06 -40.05 -3.05
N LYS A 376 27.95 -40.64 -3.52
CA LYS A 376 26.67 -39.91 -3.63
C LYS A 376 26.12 -39.49 -2.27
N MET A 377 26.17 -40.36 -1.26
CA MET A 377 25.71 -40.06 0.09
C MET A 377 26.54 -38.94 0.72
N GLN A 378 27.87 -39.01 0.54
CA GLN A 378 28.77 -37.97 1.00
C GLN A 378 28.49 -36.63 0.30
N LYS A 379 28.28 -36.63 -1.01
CA LYS A 379 27.92 -35.41 -1.75
C LYS A 379 26.61 -34.80 -1.25
N ILE A 380 25.57 -35.60 -1.05
CA ILE A 380 24.29 -35.11 -0.50
C ILE A 380 24.47 -34.50 0.89
N LYS A 381 25.31 -35.12 1.73
CA LYS A 381 25.62 -34.60 3.06
C LYS A 381 26.36 -33.26 2.99
N GLU A 382 27.35 -33.15 2.10
CA GLU A 382 28.09 -31.91 1.86
C GLU A 382 27.17 -30.80 1.34
N ASP A 383 26.31 -31.10 0.36
CA ASP A 383 25.33 -30.17 -0.19
C ASP A 383 24.36 -29.68 0.91
N HIS A 384 23.80 -30.59 1.72
CA HIS A 384 22.93 -30.23 2.86
C HIS A 384 23.67 -29.37 3.90
N ASP A 385 24.90 -29.70 4.24
CA ASP A 385 25.68 -28.92 5.20
C ASP A 385 26.03 -27.53 4.64
N THR A 386 26.20 -27.37 3.33
CA THR A 386 26.36 -26.05 2.69
C THR A 386 25.09 -25.23 2.74
N GLU A 387 23.94 -25.82 2.39
CA GLU A 387 22.63 -25.15 2.42
C GLU A 387 22.28 -24.72 3.84
N LYS A 388 22.49 -25.59 4.83
CA LYS A 388 22.31 -25.27 6.24
C LYS A 388 23.14 -24.06 6.67
N ARG A 389 24.41 -23.97 6.25
CA ARG A 389 25.26 -22.82 6.57
C ARG A 389 24.74 -21.53 5.94
N LEU A 390 24.33 -21.58 4.67
CA LEU A 390 23.79 -20.42 3.95
C LEU A 390 22.51 -19.89 4.61
N LEU A 391 21.57 -20.77 4.93
CA LEU A 391 20.33 -20.41 5.62
C LEU A 391 20.62 -19.81 7.00
N GLN A 392 21.59 -20.36 7.71
CA GLN A 392 21.99 -19.85 9.03
C GLN A 392 22.64 -18.47 8.93
N GLU A 393 23.38 -18.19 7.85
CA GLU A 393 23.93 -16.87 7.55
C GLU A 393 22.83 -15.87 7.18
N GLU A 394 21.87 -16.24 6.32
CA GLU A 394 20.72 -15.39 5.99
C GLU A 394 19.87 -15.05 7.21
N LEU A 395 19.59 -16.02 8.08
CA LEU A 395 18.89 -15.78 9.35
C LEU A 395 19.66 -14.80 10.24
N SER A 396 20.99 -14.88 10.27
CA SER A 396 21.81 -13.94 11.04
C SER A 396 21.75 -12.51 10.47
N LYS A 397 21.77 -12.37 9.14
CA LYS A 397 21.64 -11.08 8.44
C LYS A 397 20.28 -10.45 8.68
N LEU A 398 19.21 -11.23 8.51
CA LEU A 398 17.84 -10.77 8.78
C LEU A 398 17.67 -10.34 10.24
N ARG A 399 18.24 -11.09 11.18
CA ARG A 399 18.19 -10.74 12.61
C ARG A 399 18.92 -9.43 12.90
N SER A 400 20.07 -9.19 12.27
CA SER A 400 20.80 -7.92 12.40
C SER A 400 19.99 -6.76 11.81
N ALA A 401 19.48 -6.91 10.59
CA ALA A 401 18.68 -5.89 9.92
C ALA A 401 17.43 -5.50 10.71
N VAL A 402 16.72 -6.48 11.30
CA VAL A 402 15.57 -6.21 12.16
C VAL A 402 15.97 -5.49 13.45
N SER A 403 17.12 -5.83 14.03
CA SER A 403 17.64 -5.17 15.23
C SER A 403 18.03 -3.71 14.94
N GLU A 404 18.71 -3.46 13.83
CA GLU A 404 19.08 -2.12 13.38
C GLU A 404 17.85 -1.27 13.05
N GLY A 405 16.86 -1.83 12.34
CA GLY A 405 15.60 -1.14 12.06
C GLY A 405 14.83 -0.77 13.33
N ARG A 406 14.82 -1.65 14.35
CA ARG A 406 14.25 -1.34 15.67
C ARG A 406 15.01 -0.22 16.39
N GLU A 407 16.33 -0.22 16.30
CA GLU A 407 17.18 0.81 16.90
C GLU A 407 16.95 2.18 16.24
N GLU A 408 16.88 2.22 14.91
CA GLU A 408 16.63 3.43 14.13
C GLU A 408 15.25 4.01 14.45
N SER A 409 14.21 3.17 14.48
CA SER A 409 12.87 3.59 14.88
C SER A 409 12.84 4.13 16.31
N ARG A 410 13.59 3.50 17.25
CA ARG A 410 13.71 4.01 18.62
C ARG A 410 14.36 5.38 18.67
N ARG A 411 15.42 5.63 17.89
CA ARG A 411 16.08 6.94 17.78
C ARG A 411 15.14 8.00 17.22
N GLN A 412 14.37 7.70 16.17
CA GLN A 412 13.39 8.61 15.60
C GLN A 412 12.31 8.99 16.62
N VAL A 413 11.81 8.02 17.39
CA VAL A 413 10.83 8.28 18.46
C VAL A 413 11.43 9.20 19.54
N GLN A 414 12.69 8.97 19.93
CA GLN A 414 13.39 9.83 20.91
C GLN A 414 13.58 11.26 20.40
N GLU A 415 14.00 11.43 19.16
CA GLU A 415 14.17 12.75 18.52
C GLU A 415 12.85 13.52 18.44
N LEU A 416 11.76 12.87 18.00
CA LEU A 416 10.43 13.49 17.96
C LEU A 416 9.94 13.86 19.36
N SER A 417 10.21 13.01 20.36
CA SER A 417 9.86 13.31 21.76
C SER A 417 10.61 14.54 22.27
N HIS A 418 11.89 14.68 21.93
CA HIS A 418 12.69 15.85 22.29
C HIS A 418 12.14 17.13 21.64
N ARG A 419 11.87 17.11 20.34
CA ARG A 419 11.28 18.27 19.63
C ARG A 419 9.93 18.69 20.20
N LEU A 420 9.10 17.72 20.57
CA LEU A 420 7.81 17.99 21.22
C LEU A 420 8.02 18.70 22.56
N GLN A 421 9.01 18.26 23.35
CA GLN A 421 9.35 18.91 24.61
C GLN A 421 9.87 20.34 24.41
N GLU A 422 10.71 20.59 23.41
CA GLU A 422 11.18 21.93 23.06
C GLU A 422 10.03 22.85 22.64
N GLN A 423 9.12 22.37 21.78
CA GLN A 423 7.93 23.14 21.38
C GLN A 423 7.06 23.47 22.58
N GLN A 424 6.87 22.51 23.51
CA GLN A 424 6.13 22.75 24.73
C GLN A 424 6.79 23.84 25.58
N GLN A 425 8.11 23.85 25.72
CA GLN A 425 8.83 24.92 26.43
C GLN A 425 8.65 26.30 25.77
N ILE A 426 8.72 26.36 24.43
CA ILE A 426 8.49 27.60 23.66
C ILE A 426 7.07 28.13 23.91
N ILE A 427 6.05 27.27 23.79
CA ILE A 427 4.65 27.65 24.05
C ILE A 427 4.49 28.18 25.47
N THR A 428 5.12 27.51 26.44
CA THR A 428 5.06 27.93 27.85
C THR A 428 5.71 29.30 28.06
N SER A 429 6.84 29.56 27.40
CA SER A 429 7.53 30.85 27.41
C SER A 429 6.70 31.96 26.76
N GLN A 430 6.14 31.72 25.57
CA GLN A 430 5.29 32.66 24.86
C GLN A 430 4.03 33.00 25.67
N ASN A 431 3.40 32.01 26.29
CA ASN A 431 2.25 32.22 27.19
C ASN A 431 2.62 33.12 28.38
N LYS A 432 3.83 32.95 28.95
CA LYS A 432 4.33 33.81 30.02
C LYS A 432 4.56 35.26 29.53
N GLN A 433 5.13 35.44 28.34
CA GLN A 433 5.30 36.77 27.73
C GLN A 433 3.96 37.45 27.44
N MET A 434 2.99 36.73 26.85
CA MET A 434 1.65 37.26 26.61
C MET A 434 0.96 37.71 27.91
N LYS A 435 1.09 36.93 28.99
CA LYS A 435 0.58 37.33 30.31
C LYS A 435 1.25 38.62 30.83
N GLN A 436 2.56 38.79 30.63
CA GLN A 436 3.27 40.01 31.04
C GLN A 436 2.83 41.25 30.23
N ILE A 437 2.64 41.10 28.92
CA ILE A 437 2.15 42.18 28.05
C ILE A 437 0.72 42.56 28.43
N SER A 438 -0.13 41.57 28.73
CA SER A 438 -1.49 41.81 29.19
C SER A 438 -1.56 42.49 30.57
N ALA A 439 -0.52 42.35 31.40
CA ALA A 439 -0.45 42.95 32.74
C ALA A 439 0.10 44.38 32.76
N LYS A 440 0.71 44.86 31.66
CA LYS A 440 1.23 46.23 31.53
C LYS A 440 0.65 46.91 30.27
N PRO A 441 -0.47 47.63 30.36
CA PRO A 441 -0.98 48.40 29.22
C PRO A 441 0.00 49.54 28.90
N PRO A 442 0.26 49.84 27.61
CA PRO A 442 1.21 50.87 27.21
C PRO A 442 0.73 52.27 27.62
N THR A 443 1.61 53.05 28.23
CA THR A 443 1.38 54.46 28.58
C THR A 443 1.30 55.29 27.30
N ILE A 444 0.11 55.81 27.00
CA ILE A 444 -0.12 56.74 25.89
C ILE A 444 0.55 58.07 26.25
N THR A 445 1.65 58.41 25.59
CA THR A 445 2.24 59.75 25.63
C THR A 445 1.57 60.62 24.57
N VAL A 446 0.75 61.56 25.02
CA VAL A 446 0.14 62.60 24.18
C VAL A 446 1.23 63.64 23.86
N GLN A 447 1.70 63.69 22.61
CA GLN A 447 2.50 64.80 22.11
C GLN A 447 1.59 66.02 21.94
N ARG A 448 1.89 67.09 22.69
CA ARG A 448 1.28 68.42 22.55
C ARG A 448 2.00 69.16 21.42
N GLU A 449 1.32 69.39 20.30
CA GLU A 449 1.79 70.26 19.22
C GLU A 449 1.97 71.69 19.74
N GLY A 450 3.15 72.26 19.49
CA GLY A 450 3.52 73.63 19.87
C GLY A 450 2.93 74.65 18.92
N LEU A 451 2.20 75.62 19.49
CA LEU A 451 1.83 76.88 18.84
C LEU A 451 3.09 77.73 18.60
N TRP A 452 3.38 78.01 17.34
CA TRP A 452 4.36 79.01 16.93
C TRP A 452 3.71 80.39 16.96
N ASN A 453 4.17 81.27 17.84
CA ASN A 453 3.88 82.70 17.79
C ASN A 453 4.72 83.33 16.67
N LEU A 454 4.04 83.99 15.73
CA LEU A 454 4.62 84.89 14.75
C LEU A 454 4.67 86.30 15.34
N ASP A 455 5.87 86.80 15.60
CA ASP A 455 6.15 88.22 15.81
C ASP A 455 6.13 88.96 14.46
N CYS A 456 5.36 90.04 14.37
CA CYS A 456 5.52 91.08 13.37
C CYS A 456 5.07 92.44 13.93
N HIS A 457 6.06 93.33 14.07
CA HIS A 457 6.06 94.79 14.20
C HIS A 457 5.38 95.49 15.38
#